data_AF-A0A1V5XJW8-F1
#
_entry.id   AF-A0A1V5XJW8-F1
#
_cell.length_a   1.000
_cell.length_b   1.000
_cell.length_c   1.000
_cell.angle_alpha   90.00
_cell.angle_beta   90.00
_cell.angle_gamma   90.00
#
_symmetry.space_group_name_H-M   'P 1'
#
loop_
_entity.id
_entity.type
_entity.pdbx_description
1 polymer ?
#
loop_
_entity_poly.entity_id
_entity_poly.type
_entity_poly.pdbx_seq_one_letter_code
_entity_poly.pdbx_strand_id
1 'polypeptide(L)'
;MKKFLLYLLIASTFGLFAFSQISVYTINMNDVISIESDHPYENNTDKTWTYTEPDFIGKLQIAFSDDTKTESLYDEIYITDSKGKNIPGSPFSGTSLASKTVVVPDHTFNIRLVTDDNVTYYGFRITDITPIPLEVSELLSNIKKCTLSLNESYQLTITAKTADGYSIDVTDAVAYSSSNPSVLEVDSKTGLITAKGYGDATITASINDKSTNIIVSVLPMLSSLTVSAGTLSPVFNKKATAYTVLLPFGTKSVPKITAAVDNDGVNLEIQNATSLEENTVINLFAPDNITANTYTVSFEPSPYMESAHPYSNNCNIEWMYESDNSSGPISITFSSNTFVETGYDYIFIMDKDGNNIKGSPFTGNFLAGKTVTVPGNKFVIRLQSDNSTTDYGFKVLSIYDPNTSINEDFIVDDIKIFDS
;
A
#
# COMPACT_ATOMS: atom_id res chain seq x y z
N MET A 1 -23.55 41.42 12.52
CA MET A 1 -23.43 42.22 11.29
C MET A 1 -22.16 41.81 10.55
N LYS A 2 -22.26 40.88 9.60
CA LYS A 2 -21.25 40.68 8.56
C LYS A 2 -22.00 40.66 7.23
N LYS A 3 -21.76 41.67 6.40
CA LYS A 3 -22.22 41.73 5.01
C LYS A 3 -21.14 41.07 4.17
N PHE A 4 -21.46 40.01 3.44
CA PHE A 4 -20.58 39.48 2.40
C PHE A 4 -21.01 40.02 1.04
N LEU A 5 -20.04 40.56 0.31
CA LEU A 5 -20.19 41.13 -1.03
C LEU A 5 -19.57 40.11 -1.99
N LEU A 6 -20.38 39.44 -2.81
CA LEU A 6 -19.88 38.51 -3.82
C LEU A 6 -19.50 39.30 -5.08
N TYR A 7 -18.21 39.30 -5.45
CA TYR A 7 -17.73 39.86 -6.71
C TYR A 7 -17.78 38.78 -7.80
N LEU A 8 -18.47 39.04 -8.91
CA LEU A 8 -18.38 38.23 -10.13
C LEU A 8 -17.32 38.86 -11.05
N LEU A 9 -16.23 38.15 -11.30
CA LEU A 9 -15.22 38.53 -12.30
C LEU A 9 -15.78 38.28 -13.70
N ILE A 10 -15.89 39.32 -14.54
CA ILE A 10 -16.17 39.16 -15.97
C ILE A 10 -14.90 39.54 -16.74
N ALA A 11 -14.24 38.55 -17.34
CA ALA A 11 -13.19 38.77 -18.33
C ALA A 11 -13.83 39.26 -19.65
N SER A 12 -13.24 40.31 -20.21
CA SER A 12 -13.69 41.04 -21.40
C SER A 12 -13.58 40.24 -22.70
N THR A 13 -14.54 40.39 -23.61
CA THR A 13 -14.34 41.07 -24.92
C THR A 13 -15.66 41.23 -25.70
N PHE A 14 -15.95 42.49 -26.06
CA PHE A 14 -16.85 43.05 -27.09
C PHE A 14 -18.16 42.34 -27.51
N GLY A 15 -19.28 43.01 -27.24
CA GLY A 15 -20.56 42.80 -27.94
C GLY A 15 -21.69 43.61 -27.32
N LEU A 16 -22.10 44.70 -27.98
CA LEU A 16 -23.09 45.68 -27.52
C LEU A 16 -24.51 45.07 -27.58
N PHE A 17 -25.12 44.75 -26.43
CA PHE A 17 -26.57 44.52 -26.32
C PHE A 17 -27.11 45.15 -25.03
N ALA A 18 -28.32 45.71 -25.13
CA ALA A 18 -28.99 46.49 -24.10
C ALA A 18 -29.19 45.70 -22.80
N PHE A 19 -28.79 46.27 -21.66
CA PHE A 19 -29.10 45.72 -20.35
C PHE A 19 -30.49 46.19 -19.89
N SER A 20 -31.36 45.22 -19.63
CA SER A 20 -32.52 45.40 -18.75
C SER A 20 -32.03 45.74 -17.34
N GLN A 21 -32.77 46.61 -16.64
CA GLN A 21 -32.58 46.92 -15.23
C GLN A 21 -32.42 45.63 -14.41
N ILE A 22 -31.23 45.39 -13.84
CA ILE A 22 -31.03 44.38 -12.80
C ILE A 22 -31.41 45.04 -11.48
N SER A 23 -32.56 44.64 -10.93
CA SER A 23 -32.89 44.90 -9.53
C SER A 23 -31.98 44.04 -8.67
N VAL A 24 -31.02 44.66 -7.99
CA VAL A 24 -30.19 44.01 -6.97
C VAL A 24 -31.05 43.82 -5.73
N TYR A 25 -31.53 42.61 -5.50
CA TYR A 25 -32.17 42.26 -4.23
C TYR A 25 -31.07 41.96 -3.21
N THR A 26 -31.03 42.74 -2.13
CA THR A 26 -30.25 42.39 -0.94
C THR A 26 -31.06 41.32 -0.20
N ILE A 27 -30.63 40.06 -0.25
CA ILE A 27 -31.26 38.98 0.51
C ILE A 27 -30.96 39.24 1.99
N ASN A 28 -32.02 39.36 2.79
CA ASN A 28 -31.92 39.44 4.24
C ASN A 28 -31.56 38.05 4.77
N MET A 29 -30.72 37.96 5.79
CA MET A 29 -30.36 36.71 6.50
C MET A 29 -31.54 36.03 7.23
N ASN A 30 -32.78 36.35 6.86
CA ASN A 30 -34.02 35.77 7.37
C ASN A 30 -34.83 35.03 6.29
N ASP A 31 -34.36 34.97 5.04
CA ASP A 31 -34.93 34.04 4.05
C ASP A 31 -34.39 32.65 4.36
N VAL A 32 -34.93 32.07 5.44
CA VAL A 32 -34.73 30.67 5.82
C VAL A 32 -35.15 29.84 4.62
N ILE A 33 -34.21 29.04 4.14
CA ILE A 33 -34.38 28.03 3.10
C ILE A 33 -35.67 27.26 3.38
N SER A 34 -36.67 27.38 2.50
CA SER A 34 -37.94 26.65 2.60
C SER A 34 -37.75 25.20 2.15
N ILE A 35 -37.01 24.41 2.93
CA ILE A 35 -36.97 22.95 2.76
C ILE A 35 -38.20 22.38 3.47
N GLU A 36 -39.25 22.18 2.68
CA GLU A 36 -40.51 21.60 3.08
C GLU A 36 -41.11 20.77 1.94
N SER A 37 -42.01 19.85 2.28
CA SER A 37 -42.85 19.17 1.30
C SER A 37 -44.01 20.06 0.86
N ASP A 38 -44.75 19.62 -0.18
CA ASP A 38 -46.08 20.15 -0.41
C ASP A 38 -46.99 19.85 0.81
N HIS A 39 -47.96 20.73 1.09
CA HIS A 39 -48.85 20.65 2.26
C HIS A 39 -50.34 20.78 1.84
N PRO A 40 -51.11 19.67 1.83
CA PRO A 40 -50.67 18.30 2.08
C PRO A 40 -49.75 17.78 0.95
N TYR A 41 -48.94 16.76 1.23
CA TYR A 41 -48.10 16.12 0.21
C TYR A 41 -48.91 15.26 -0.75
N GLU A 42 -48.31 14.85 -1.88
CA GLU A 42 -48.95 13.99 -2.88
C GLU A 42 -48.74 12.49 -2.56
N ASN A 43 -49.71 11.64 -2.94
CA ASN A 43 -49.54 10.18 -2.95
C ASN A 43 -48.50 9.74 -3.98
N ASN A 44 -47.88 8.58 -3.78
CA ASN A 44 -46.84 8.01 -4.64
C ASN A 44 -45.65 8.96 -4.88
N THR A 45 -45.33 9.77 -3.88
CA THR A 45 -44.21 10.72 -3.93
C THR A 45 -42.91 10.01 -3.57
N ASP A 46 -41.85 10.33 -4.31
CA ASP A 46 -40.48 10.03 -3.94
C ASP A 46 -39.62 11.25 -4.28
N LYS A 47 -39.57 12.21 -3.35
CA LYS A 47 -38.89 13.51 -3.53
C LYS A 47 -37.77 13.63 -2.52
N THR A 48 -36.61 14.11 -2.98
CA THR A 48 -35.44 14.37 -2.14
C THR A 48 -35.04 15.84 -2.21
N TRP A 49 -34.76 16.42 -1.06
CA TRP A 49 -34.18 17.76 -0.90
C TRP A 49 -32.80 17.63 -0.28
N THR A 50 -31.84 18.39 -0.79
CA THR A 50 -30.46 18.40 -0.31
C THR A 50 -30.11 19.79 0.21
N TYR A 51 -29.44 19.84 1.35
CA TYR A 51 -28.86 21.05 1.90
C TYR A 51 -27.38 20.85 2.19
N THR A 52 -26.57 21.84 1.83
CA THR A 52 -25.15 21.92 2.16
C THR A 52 -24.87 23.29 2.74
N GLU A 53 -24.29 23.35 3.94
CA GLU A 53 -23.72 24.57 4.51
C GLU A 53 -22.32 24.78 3.89
N PRO A 54 -22.14 25.78 3.01
CA PRO A 54 -20.86 25.99 2.33
C PRO A 54 -19.79 26.46 3.32
N ASP A 55 -18.55 26.03 3.08
CA ASP A 55 -17.37 26.42 3.88
C ASP A 55 -17.50 26.15 5.40
N PHE A 56 -18.35 25.19 5.79
CA PHE A 56 -18.60 24.83 7.18
C PHE A 56 -18.18 23.40 7.48
N ILE A 57 -17.55 23.21 8.65
CA ILE A 57 -17.10 21.91 9.15
C ILE A 57 -17.71 21.73 10.52
N GLY A 58 -18.68 20.82 10.61
CA GLY A 58 -19.51 20.68 11.78
C GLY A 58 -20.66 19.74 11.56
N LYS A 59 -21.62 19.84 12.47
CA LYS A 59 -22.88 19.11 12.41
C LYS A 59 -23.99 20.10 12.07
N LEU A 60 -25.05 19.62 11.44
CA LEU A 60 -26.25 20.41 11.23
C LEU A 60 -27.34 19.93 12.18
N GLN A 61 -27.86 20.84 13.01
CA GLN A 61 -29.07 20.60 13.79
C GLN A 61 -30.27 21.13 13.02
N ILE A 62 -31.23 20.25 12.74
CA ILE A 62 -32.41 20.55 11.93
C ILE A 62 -33.61 20.54 12.86
N ALA A 63 -34.34 21.66 12.93
CA ALA A 63 -35.60 21.78 13.67
C ALA A 63 -36.79 21.65 12.72
N PHE A 64 -37.84 20.94 13.16
CA PHE A 64 -39.05 20.72 12.38
C PHE A 64 -40.26 21.45 12.98
N SER A 65 -41.19 21.86 12.12
CA SER A 65 -42.47 22.47 12.52
C SER A 65 -43.31 21.49 13.34
N ASP A 66 -44.14 22.01 14.23
CA ASP A 66 -45.15 21.25 14.98
C ASP A 66 -46.20 20.59 14.05
N ASP A 67 -46.48 21.21 12.91
CA ASP A 67 -47.36 20.67 11.86
C ASP A 67 -46.80 19.42 11.15
N THR A 68 -45.50 19.11 11.31
CA THR A 68 -44.84 17.98 10.65
C THR A 68 -45.55 16.65 10.98
N LYS A 69 -46.14 16.04 9.97
CA LYS A 69 -46.94 14.82 10.11
C LYS A 69 -47.03 14.06 8.79
N THR A 70 -46.69 12.78 8.81
CA THR A 70 -46.96 11.83 7.71
C THR A 70 -47.95 10.74 8.14
N GLU A 71 -48.38 9.88 7.23
CA GLU A 71 -49.07 8.65 7.61
C GLU A 71 -48.10 7.73 8.37
N SER A 72 -48.48 7.35 9.59
CA SER A 72 -47.60 6.60 10.48
C SER A 72 -47.27 5.22 9.90
N LEU A 73 -45.99 4.92 9.73
CA LEU A 73 -45.43 3.67 9.19
C LEU A 73 -45.64 3.40 7.69
N TYR A 74 -46.39 4.23 6.98
CA TYR A 74 -46.66 4.06 5.54
C TYR A 74 -45.95 5.12 4.71
N ASP A 75 -45.94 6.36 5.21
CA ASP A 75 -45.23 7.47 4.59
C ASP A 75 -44.02 7.86 5.43
N GLU A 76 -42.84 7.74 4.83
CA GLU A 76 -41.57 7.80 5.53
C GLU A 76 -40.71 8.98 5.08
N ILE A 77 -40.07 9.62 6.05
CA ILE A 77 -39.07 10.67 5.86
C ILE A 77 -37.70 10.08 6.20
N TYR A 78 -36.85 9.95 5.20
CA TYR A 78 -35.46 9.54 5.36
C TYR A 78 -34.58 10.77 5.50
N ILE A 79 -33.67 10.78 6.47
CA ILE A 79 -32.63 11.81 6.61
C ILE A 79 -31.26 11.13 6.59
N THR A 80 -30.39 11.55 5.67
CA THR A 80 -29.06 10.97 5.44
C THR A 80 -27.97 12.03 5.39
N ASP A 81 -26.72 11.65 5.66
CA ASP A 81 -25.52 12.48 5.46
C ASP A 81 -25.13 12.62 3.96
N SER A 82 -24.03 13.33 3.65
CA SER A 82 -23.55 13.49 2.26
C SER A 82 -23.21 12.18 1.57
N LYS A 83 -22.93 11.12 2.33
CA LYS A 83 -22.56 9.78 1.84
C LYS A 83 -23.76 8.86 1.73
N GLY A 84 -24.98 9.35 2.00
CA GLY A 84 -26.23 8.61 1.92
C GLY A 84 -26.49 7.69 3.12
N LYS A 85 -25.76 7.84 4.24
CA LYS A 85 -25.98 7.05 5.44
C LYS A 85 -27.09 7.66 6.30
N ASN A 86 -28.05 6.85 6.71
CA ASN A 86 -29.14 7.26 7.60
C ASN A 86 -28.62 7.78 8.96
N ILE A 87 -29.19 8.88 9.43
CA ILE A 87 -28.99 9.33 10.82
C ILE A 87 -29.76 8.42 11.80
N PRO A 88 -29.39 8.38 13.08
CA PRO A 88 -30.15 7.64 14.08
C PRO A 88 -31.63 8.05 14.10
N GLY A 89 -32.52 7.06 13.98
CA GLY A 89 -33.97 7.27 13.95
C GLY A 89 -34.58 7.42 12.54
N SER A 90 -33.76 7.60 11.50
CA SER A 90 -34.23 7.54 10.10
C SER A 90 -34.47 6.07 9.67
N PRO A 91 -35.60 5.75 8.99
CA PRO A 91 -36.68 6.65 8.59
C PRO A 91 -37.61 7.05 9.73
N PHE A 92 -38.18 8.25 9.60
CA PHE A 92 -39.18 8.83 10.49
C PHE A 92 -40.58 8.73 9.87
N SER A 93 -41.63 8.62 10.67
CA SER A 93 -43.01 8.69 10.20
C SER A 93 -43.97 9.22 11.27
N GLY A 94 -45.23 9.46 10.91
CA GLY A 94 -46.24 9.98 11.82
C GLY A 94 -45.85 11.38 12.30
N THR A 95 -45.96 11.64 13.61
CA THR A 95 -45.57 12.91 14.24
C THR A 95 -44.19 12.84 14.91
N SER A 96 -43.35 11.86 14.57
CA SER A 96 -42.06 11.62 15.26
C SER A 96 -41.07 12.79 15.13
N LEU A 97 -41.18 13.59 14.07
CA LEU A 97 -40.40 14.81 13.86
C LEU A 97 -41.10 16.10 14.35
N ALA A 98 -42.39 16.07 14.69
CA ALA A 98 -43.14 17.27 15.10
C ALA A 98 -42.48 17.98 16.31
N SER A 99 -42.11 19.26 16.14
CA SER A 99 -41.39 20.05 17.14
C SER A 99 -40.07 19.44 17.64
N LYS A 100 -39.47 18.52 16.88
CA LYS A 100 -38.20 17.88 17.23
C LYS A 100 -37.04 18.52 16.49
N THR A 101 -35.86 18.27 17.05
CA THR A 101 -34.59 18.54 16.40
C THR A 101 -33.86 17.22 16.15
N VAL A 102 -33.20 17.10 15.01
CA VAL A 102 -32.27 16.00 14.70
C VAL A 102 -30.90 16.57 14.35
N VAL A 103 -29.85 15.77 14.51
CA VAL A 103 -28.47 16.18 14.22
C VAL A 103 -27.89 15.29 13.13
N VAL A 104 -27.39 15.91 12.07
CA VAL A 104 -26.63 15.26 11.01
C VAL A 104 -25.14 15.51 11.26
N PRO A 105 -24.30 14.46 11.41
CA PRO A 105 -22.88 14.60 11.72
C PRO A 105 -22.05 14.99 10.48
N ASP A 106 -22.57 15.92 9.69
CA ASP A 106 -22.03 16.37 8.42
C ASP A 106 -22.54 17.81 8.15
N HIS A 107 -21.85 18.54 7.29
CA HIS A 107 -22.23 19.86 6.79
C HIS A 107 -23.22 19.78 5.62
N THR A 108 -23.56 18.57 5.17
CA THR A 108 -24.56 18.29 4.14
C THR A 108 -25.55 17.24 4.63
N PHE A 109 -26.83 17.40 4.30
CA PHE A 109 -27.85 16.38 4.50
C PHE A 109 -28.78 16.24 3.31
N ASN A 110 -29.36 15.04 3.17
CA ASN A 110 -30.49 14.80 2.26
C ASN A 110 -31.71 14.40 3.08
N ILE A 111 -32.86 15.01 2.80
CA ILE A 111 -34.17 14.60 3.32
C ILE A 111 -35.01 14.06 2.16
N ARG A 112 -35.55 12.85 2.29
CA ARG A 112 -36.34 12.19 1.24
C ARG A 112 -37.68 11.75 1.81
N LEU A 113 -38.77 12.21 1.19
CA LEU A 113 -40.14 11.81 1.52
C LEU A 113 -40.60 10.75 0.52
N VAL A 114 -40.98 9.58 1.03
CA VAL A 114 -41.54 8.45 0.27
C VAL A 114 -42.95 8.18 0.76
N THR A 115 -43.93 8.19 -0.14
CA THR A 115 -45.35 8.03 0.20
C THR A 115 -46.04 6.93 -0.59
N ASP A 116 -47.07 6.34 0.01
CA ASP A 116 -47.90 5.31 -0.62
C ASP A 116 -49.07 5.90 -1.44
N ASP A 117 -50.00 5.06 -1.90
CA ASP A 117 -51.08 5.49 -2.81
C ASP A 117 -52.30 6.09 -2.11
N ASN A 118 -52.27 6.26 -0.78
CA ASN A 118 -53.40 6.72 0.03
C ASN A 118 -52.98 7.68 1.16
N VAL A 119 -53.97 8.37 1.75
CA VAL A 119 -53.85 9.21 2.96
C VAL A 119 -52.68 10.22 3.00
N THR A 120 -52.96 11.47 2.62
CA THR A 120 -51.99 12.56 2.74
C THR A 120 -52.15 13.35 4.03
N TYR A 121 -51.04 13.79 4.62
CA TYR A 121 -51.00 14.76 5.73
C TYR A 121 -50.18 15.99 5.35
N TYR A 122 -49.82 16.82 6.34
CA TYR A 122 -48.98 17.99 6.14
C TYR A 122 -47.67 17.59 5.45
N GLY A 123 -46.95 16.60 5.96
CA GLY A 123 -45.61 16.22 5.48
C GLY A 123 -44.56 16.76 6.41
N PHE A 124 -43.54 17.44 5.91
CA PHE A 124 -42.51 18.04 6.76
C PHE A 124 -42.21 19.48 6.37
N ARG A 125 -41.86 20.27 7.38
CA ARG A 125 -41.33 21.62 7.20
C ARG A 125 -40.18 21.85 8.16
N ILE A 126 -39.00 22.17 7.63
CA ILE A 126 -37.85 22.58 8.43
C ILE A 126 -38.06 24.04 8.85
N THR A 127 -37.96 24.30 10.16
CA THR A 127 -38.12 25.64 10.74
C THR A 127 -36.80 26.33 11.01
N ASP A 128 -35.73 25.56 11.24
CA ASP A 128 -34.40 26.09 11.46
C ASP A 128 -33.33 25.05 11.10
N ILE A 129 -32.20 25.53 10.57
CA ILE A 129 -30.98 24.74 10.38
C ILE A 129 -29.88 25.50 11.11
N THR A 130 -29.46 24.96 12.25
CA THR A 130 -28.38 25.55 13.05
C THR A 130 -27.08 24.79 12.80
N PRO A 131 -26.04 25.44 12.23
CA PRO A 131 -24.69 24.90 12.19
C PRO A 131 -24.11 24.78 13.60
N ILE A 132 -23.65 23.58 13.97
CA ILE A 132 -22.94 23.30 15.22
C ILE A 132 -21.45 23.11 14.89
N PRO A 133 -20.58 24.11 15.15
CA PRO A 133 -19.16 24.01 14.85
C PRO A 133 -18.54 22.77 15.49
N LEU A 134 -17.67 22.09 14.74
CA LEU A 134 -16.94 20.95 15.26
C LEU A 134 -15.80 21.42 16.17
N GLU A 135 -15.84 21.00 17.43
CA GLU A 135 -14.68 21.11 18.33
C GLU A 135 -13.69 19.97 17.99
N VAL A 136 -12.71 20.29 17.14
CA VAL A 136 -11.65 19.36 16.72
C VAL A 136 -10.66 19.19 17.87
N SER A 137 -10.54 17.97 18.38
CA SER A 137 -9.57 17.62 19.43
C SER A 137 -8.21 17.26 18.84
N GLU A 138 -8.17 16.56 17.71
CA GLU A 138 -6.95 16.07 17.05
C GLU A 138 -7.15 15.96 15.53
N LEU A 139 -6.10 16.25 14.74
CA LEU A 139 -6.02 15.92 13.33
C LEU A 139 -5.08 14.73 13.08
N LEU A 140 -5.59 13.73 12.37
CA LEU A 140 -4.86 12.53 11.97
C LEU A 140 -4.73 12.45 10.46
N SER A 141 -3.53 12.20 9.98
CA SER A 141 -3.24 11.84 8.61
C SER A 141 -3.13 10.31 8.48
N ASN A 142 -3.48 9.74 7.34
CA ASN A 142 -3.26 8.31 7.05
C ASN A 142 -1.79 7.89 7.15
N ILE A 143 -0.86 8.80 6.89
CA ILE A 143 0.57 8.60 7.05
C ILE A 143 1.23 9.78 7.78
N LYS A 144 2.31 9.50 8.51
CA LYS A 144 3.16 10.54 9.12
C LYS A 144 4.43 10.81 8.33
N LYS A 145 4.86 9.83 7.54
CA LYS A 145 6.00 9.97 6.64
C LYS A 145 5.86 9.08 5.42
N CYS A 146 6.44 9.49 4.30
CA CYS A 146 6.62 8.64 3.13
C CYS A 146 7.85 9.05 2.31
N THR A 147 8.27 8.16 1.42
CA THR A 147 9.31 8.44 0.43
C THR A 147 8.72 8.24 -0.95
N LEU A 148 8.96 9.22 -1.83
CA LEU A 148 8.46 9.27 -3.21
C LEU A 148 9.63 9.32 -4.20
N SER A 149 9.42 8.77 -5.39
CA SER A 149 10.22 9.10 -6.57
C SER A 149 9.77 10.44 -7.16
N LEU A 150 10.61 11.07 -7.99
CA LEU A 150 10.20 12.24 -8.76
C LEU A 150 8.94 11.92 -9.59
N ASN A 151 7.99 12.86 -9.65
CA ASN A 151 6.68 12.73 -10.28
C ASN A 151 5.72 11.70 -9.65
N GLU A 152 6.14 10.94 -8.64
CA GLU A 152 5.23 10.07 -7.88
C GLU A 152 4.26 10.95 -7.06
N SER A 153 3.02 10.48 -6.94
CA SER A 153 1.98 11.15 -6.18
C SER A 153 1.43 10.23 -5.08
N TYR A 154 0.90 10.82 -4.02
CA TYR A 154 0.28 10.09 -2.91
C TYR A 154 -0.97 10.83 -2.43
N GLN A 155 -2.05 10.09 -2.21
CA GLN A 155 -3.31 10.66 -1.72
C GLN A 155 -3.30 10.71 -0.20
N LEU A 156 -3.28 11.91 0.37
CA LEU A 156 -3.50 12.09 1.81
C LEU A 156 -4.98 11.93 2.15
N THR A 157 -5.26 11.43 3.35
CA THR A 157 -6.59 11.57 3.96
C THR A 157 -6.41 12.14 5.35
N ILE A 158 -7.17 13.18 5.68
CA ILE A 158 -7.12 13.87 6.96
C ILE A 158 -8.43 13.64 7.71
N THR A 159 -8.30 13.05 8.89
CA THR A 159 -9.41 12.75 9.78
C THR A 159 -9.35 13.67 11.00
N ALA A 160 -10.42 14.40 11.25
CA ALA A 160 -10.63 15.13 12.49
C ALA A 160 -11.26 14.19 13.52
N LYS A 161 -10.61 14.06 14.68
CA LYS A 161 -11.28 13.57 15.88
C LYS A 161 -11.91 14.74 16.61
N THR A 162 -13.10 14.50 17.11
CA THR A 162 -13.89 15.51 17.82
C THR A 162 -13.80 15.30 19.33
N ALA A 163 -14.10 16.33 20.11
CA ALA A 163 -14.11 16.22 21.58
C ALA A 163 -15.13 15.18 22.10
N ASP A 164 -16.22 14.96 21.37
CA ASP A 164 -17.25 13.95 21.64
C ASP A 164 -16.95 12.57 21.03
N GLY A 165 -15.74 12.36 20.51
CA GLY A 165 -15.21 11.03 20.14
C GLY A 165 -15.54 10.54 18.73
N TYR A 166 -16.18 11.35 17.90
CA TYR A 166 -16.40 11.03 16.49
C TYR A 166 -15.14 11.25 15.66
N SER A 167 -15.10 10.57 14.51
CA SER A 167 -14.06 10.74 13.49
C SER A 167 -14.72 11.15 12.19
N ILE A 168 -14.30 12.28 11.63
CA ILE A 168 -14.86 12.86 10.42
C ILE A 168 -13.72 13.06 9.42
N ASP A 169 -13.96 12.65 8.18
CA ASP A 169 -13.05 12.94 7.06
C ASP A 169 -13.18 14.43 6.72
N VAL A 170 -12.08 15.16 6.81
CA VAL A 170 -11.99 16.60 6.56
C VAL A 170 -10.95 16.91 5.48
N THR A 171 -10.62 15.92 4.64
CA THR A 171 -9.54 16.01 3.65
C THR A 171 -9.68 17.21 2.72
N ASP A 172 -10.90 17.57 2.31
CA ASP A 172 -11.22 18.68 1.42
C ASP A 172 -11.45 20.03 2.15
N ALA A 173 -11.47 19.98 3.47
CA ALA A 173 -11.90 21.08 4.33
C ALA A 173 -10.74 21.68 5.15
N VAL A 174 -9.62 20.97 5.27
CA VAL A 174 -8.38 21.47 5.89
C VAL A 174 -7.62 22.41 4.95
N ALA A 175 -6.90 23.35 5.54
CA ALA A 175 -5.91 24.15 4.83
C ALA A 175 -4.59 23.37 4.73
N TYR A 176 -4.10 23.17 3.51
CA TYR A 176 -2.79 22.57 3.26
C TYR A 176 -1.72 23.63 3.02
N SER A 177 -0.50 23.33 3.45
CA SER A 177 0.70 24.06 3.08
C SER A 177 1.88 23.10 2.93
N SER A 178 2.81 23.44 2.04
CA SER A 178 4.08 22.73 1.86
C SER A 178 5.23 23.62 2.32
N SER A 179 6.15 23.07 3.10
CA SER A 179 7.37 23.78 3.51
C SER A 179 8.31 24.08 2.34
N ASN A 180 8.18 23.32 1.24
CA ASN A 180 8.93 23.54 0.00
C ASN A 180 8.10 23.12 -1.23
N PRO A 181 7.29 24.05 -1.79
CA PRO A 181 6.44 23.76 -2.96
C PRO A 181 7.20 23.37 -4.23
N SER A 182 8.49 23.70 -4.33
CA SER A 182 9.32 23.29 -5.48
C SER A 182 9.74 21.82 -5.43
N VAL A 183 9.72 21.22 -4.24
CA VAL A 183 9.99 19.79 -4.00
C VAL A 183 8.70 18.99 -3.98
N LEU A 184 7.69 19.49 -3.29
CA LEU A 184 6.42 18.79 -3.10
C LEU A 184 5.24 19.75 -3.15
N GLU A 185 4.37 19.53 -4.13
CA GLU A 185 3.10 20.22 -4.26
C GLU A 185 2.00 19.45 -3.52
N VAL A 186 0.99 20.15 -3.02
CA VAL A 186 -0.22 19.56 -2.43
C VAL A 186 -1.44 20.26 -3.03
N ASP A 187 -2.37 19.50 -3.59
CA ASP A 187 -3.64 20.03 -4.07
C ASP A 187 -4.52 20.43 -2.87
N SER A 188 -4.90 21.71 -2.83
CA SER A 188 -5.60 22.30 -1.68
C SER A 188 -7.02 21.79 -1.44
N LYS A 189 -7.62 21.05 -2.38
CA LYS A 189 -9.01 20.57 -2.31
C LYS A 189 -9.09 19.06 -2.15
N THR A 190 -8.11 18.34 -2.65
CA THR A 190 -8.11 16.88 -2.64
C THR A 190 -7.09 16.31 -1.68
N GLY A 191 -6.05 17.06 -1.28
CA GLY A 191 -4.95 16.54 -0.48
C GLY A 191 -3.98 15.63 -1.25
N LEU A 192 -4.06 15.61 -2.60
CA LEU A 192 -3.12 14.87 -3.44
C LEU A 192 -1.75 15.57 -3.42
N ILE A 193 -0.72 14.87 -2.92
CA ILE A 193 0.66 15.37 -2.94
C ILE A 193 1.38 14.85 -4.18
N THR A 194 2.17 15.70 -4.84
CA THR A 194 2.93 15.36 -6.05
C THR A 194 4.38 15.80 -5.91
N ALA A 195 5.32 14.87 -6.09
CA ALA A 195 6.74 15.16 -6.07
C ALA A 195 7.17 15.93 -7.32
N LYS A 196 7.74 17.13 -7.14
CA LYS A 196 8.18 18.05 -8.21
C LYS A 196 9.69 18.20 -8.31
N GLY A 197 10.40 17.94 -7.21
CA GLY A 197 11.85 18.06 -7.12
C GLY A 197 12.40 17.15 -6.03
N TYR A 198 13.70 16.89 -6.05
CA TYR A 198 14.37 16.09 -5.03
C TYR A 198 14.58 16.86 -3.73
N GLY A 199 14.59 16.14 -2.60
CA GLY A 199 14.81 16.68 -1.27
C GLY A 199 13.64 16.43 -0.33
N ASP A 200 13.68 17.09 0.83
CA ASP A 200 12.66 16.94 1.87
C ASP A 200 11.65 18.09 1.86
N ALA A 201 10.39 17.76 2.09
CA ALA A 201 9.31 18.70 2.33
C ALA A 201 8.38 18.18 3.44
N THR A 202 7.78 19.10 4.19
CA THR A 202 6.72 18.78 5.15
C THR A 202 5.41 19.38 4.66
N ILE A 203 4.37 18.54 4.56
CA ILE A 203 3.01 19.01 4.37
C ILE A 203 2.37 19.21 5.75
N THR A 204 1.82 20.40 5.96
CA THR A 204 1.00 20.72 7.13
C THR A 204 -0.43 20.85 6.67
N ALA A 205 -1.32 20.03 7.25
CA ALA A 205 -2.76 20.18 7.13
C ALA A 205 -3.31 20.76 8.44
N SER A 206 -4.12 21.81 8.35
CA SER A 206 -4.65 22.51 9.52
C SER A 206 -6.14 22.84 9.42
N ILE A 207 -6.79 22.88 10.58
CA ILE A 207 -8.14 23.38 10.77
C ILE A 207 -8.19 24.06 12.14
N ASN A 208 -8.73 25.28 12.22
CA ASN A 208 -8.72 26.08 13.44
C ASN A 208 -7.30 26.19 14.05
N ASP A 209 -7.13 25.82 15.31
CA ASP A 209 -5.85 25.77 16.03
C ASP A 209 -5.14 24.41 15.96
N LYS A 210 -5.72 23.43 15.25
CA LYS A 210 -5.17 22.07 15.13
C LYS A 210 -4.43 21.89 13.82
N SER A 211 -3.36 21.08 13.87
CA SER A 211 -2.58 20.74 12.70
C SER A 211 -2.01 19.33 12.79
N THR A 212 -1.66 18.77 11.63
CA THR A 212 -0.92 17.53 11.52
C THR A 212 0.15 17.67 10.43
N ASN A 213 1.32 17.09 10.68
CA ASN A 213 2.47 17.18 9.78
C ASN A 213 2.75 15.83 9.13
N ILE A 214 3.08 15.86 7.84
CA ILE A 214 3.49 14.71 7.04
C ILE A 214 4.86 15.01 6.45
N ILE A 215 5.86 14.23 6.85
CA ILE A 215 7.24 14.38 6.38
C ILE A 215 7.44 13.57 5.12
N VAL A 216 7.88 14.19 4.04
CA VAL A 216 8.04 13.53 2.74
C VAL A 216 9.44 13.76 2.22
N SER A 217 10.10 12.66 1.85
CA SER A 217 11.41 12.70 1.19
C SER A 217 11.25 12.26 -0.26
N VAL A 218 11.70 13.10 -1.19
CA VAL A 218 11.74 12.78 -2.62
C VAL A 218 13.17 12.40 -2.97
N LEU A 219 13.40 11.12 -3.27
CA LEU A 219 14.74 10.56 -3.49
C LEU A 219 14.92 10.07 -4.93
N PRO A 220 16.15 10.11 -5.48
CA PRO A 220 16.45 9.36 -6.69
C PRO A 220 16.32 7.85 -6.42
N MET A 221 15.69 7.13 -7.35
CA MET A 221 15.44 5.69 -7.21
C MET A 221 15.84 4.93 -8.47
N LEU A 222 16.07 3.63 -8.32
CA LEU A 222 16.27 2.72 -9.44
C LEU A 222 14.94 2.36 -10.11
N SER A 223 14.94 2.21 -11.43
CA SER A 223 13.86 1.56 -12.21
C SER A 223 14.11 0.06 -12.38
N SER A 224 15.36 -0.39 -12.30
CA SER A 224 15.71 -1.81 -12.34
C SER A 224 17.01 -2.11 -11.61
N LEU A 225 17.10 -3.34 -11.11
CA LEU A 225 18.31 -3.95 -10.57
C LEU A 225 18.34 -5.41 -11.02
N THR A 226 19.42 -5.81 -11.69
CA THR A 226 19.58 -7.14 -12.27
C THR A 226 20.96 -7.69 -11.96
N VAL A 227 21.06 -9.02 -11.95
CA VAL A 227 22.29 -9.76 -11.67
C VAL A 227 22.53 -10.80 -12.76
N SER A 228 23.79 -11.00 -13.15
CA SER A 228 24.15 -11.94 -14.22
C SER A 228 24.05 -13.42 -13.82
N ALA A 229 24.05 -13.73 -12.52
CA ALA A 229 23.94 -15.09 -11.98
C ALA A 229 23.36 -15.06 -10.56
N GLY A 230 22.60 -16.10 -10.20
CA GLY A 230 21.87 -16.15 -8.93
C GLY A 230 20.51 -15.46 -9.00
N THR A 231 19.90 -15.28 -7.84
CA THR A 231 18.56 -14.67 -7.71
C THR A 231 18.60 -13.53 -6.71
N LEU A 232 17.94 -12.41 -7.06
CA LEU A 232 17.87 -11.24 -6.20
C LEU A 232 16.76 -11.44 -5.15
N SER A 233 17.09 -11.22 -3.88
CA SER A 233 16.17 -11.29 -2.75
C SER A 233 16.26 -10.01 -1.90
N PRO A 234 15.14 -9.32 -1.61
CA PRO A 234 13.82 -9.56 -2.18
C PRO A 234 13.79 -9.36 -3.70
N VAL A 235 12.71 -9.80 -4.35
CA VAL A 235 12.43 -9.40 -5.74
C VAL A 235 12.45 -7.87 -5.81
N PHE A 236 13.02 -7.33 -6.88
CA PHE A 236 13.27 -5.89 -7.00
C PHE A 236 12.03 -5.04 -6.68
N ASN A 237 12.21 -4.11 -5.74
CA ASN A 237 11.26 -3.09 -5.38
C ASN A 237 12.03 -1.79 -5.14
N LYS A 238 11.77 -0.75 -5.92
CA LYS A 238 12.56 0.49 -5.84
C LYS A 238 12.64 1.14 -4.46
N LYS A 239 11.69 0.86 -3.54
CA LYS A 239 11.70 1.36 -2.16
C LYS A 239 12.58 0.52 -1.21
N ALA A 240 12.95 -0.70 -1.58
CA ALA A 240 13.93 -1.51 -0.85
C ALA A 240 15.35 -1.14 -1.29
N THR A 241 16.21 -0.81 -0.32
CA THR A 241 17.60 -0.35 -0.54
C THR A 241 18.65 -1.39 -0.18
N ALA A 242 18.24 -2.58 0.28
CA ALA A 242 19.14 -3.68 0.59
C ALA A 242 18.66 -4.95 -0.10
N TYR A 243 19.59 -5.65 -0.74
CA TYR A 243 19.35 -6.89 -1.45
C TYR A 243 20.46 -7.88 -1.17
N THR A 244 20.10 -9.16 -1.23
CA THR A 244 21.02 -10.28 -1.25
C THR A 244 20.87 -11.00 -2.59
N VAL A 245 21.98 -11.30 -3.25
CA VAL A 245 22.00 -12.25 -4.38
C VAL A 245 22.24 -13.64 -3.82
N LEU A 246 21.22 -14.48 -3.89
CA LEU A 246 21.34 -15.91 -3.58
C LEU A 246 22.02 -16.59 -4.76
N LEU A 247 23.22 -17.10 -4.53
CA LEU A 247 24.12 -17.63 -5.56
C LEU A 247 24.10 -19.16 -5.58
N PRO A 248 24.27 -19.80 -6.74
CA PRO A 248 24.43 -21.25 -6.81
C PRO A 248 25.67 -21.73 -6.02
N PHE A 249 25.62 -22.98 -5.57
CA PHE A 249 26.74 -23.63 -4.89
C PHE A 249 28.03 -23.56 -5.72
N GLY A 250 29.14 -23.34 -5.02
CA GLY A 250 30.47 -23.31 -5.63
C GLY A 250 30.78 -22.01 -6.39
N THR A 251 29.90 -21.02 -6.39
CA THR A 251 30.20 -19.70 -6.96
C THR A 251 31.43 -19.10 -6.28
N LYS A 252 32.44 -18.70 -7.08
CA LYS A 252 33.70 -18.10 -6.59
C LYS A 252 33.90 -16.67 -7.05
N SER A 253 33.22 -16.23 -8.10
CA SER A 253 33.33 -14.89 -8.66
C SER A 253 32.09 -14.07 -8.36
N VAL A 254 32.28 -12.78 -8.10
CA VAL A 254 31.18 -11.82 -7.94
C VAL A 254 30.40 -11.73 -9.25
N PRO A 255 29.07 -11.93 -9.24
CA PRO A 255 28.25 -11.76 -10.44
C PRO A 255 28.15 -10.27 -10.82
N LYS A 256 27.98 -9.98 -12.11
CA LYS A 256 27.83 -8.59 -12.57
C LYS A 256 26.48 -8.04 -12.13
N ILE A 257 26.50 -6.89 -11.47
CA ILE A 257 25.31 -6.09 -11.15
C ILE A 257 25.08 -5.06 -12.26
N THR A 258 23.84 -4.93 -12.72
CA THR A 258 23.41 -3.90 -13.66
C THR A 258 22.16 -3.22 -13.11
N ALA A 259 22.15 -1.89 -13.10
CA ALA A 259 21.07 -1.09 -12.55
C ALA A 259 20.71 0.07 -13.50
N ALA A 260 19.47 0.53 -13.45
CA ALA A 260 18.99 1.69 -14.20
C ALA A 260 18.21 2.63 -13.29
N VAL A 261 18.26 3.94 -13.57
CA VAL A 261 17.57 4.98 -12.79
C VAL A 261 16.12 5.16 -13.24
N ASP A 262 15.26 5.62 -12.33
CA ASP A 262 13.82 5.86 -12.58
C ASP A 262 13.54 7.18 -13.33
N ASN A 263 14.46 8.14 -13.25
CA ASN A 263 14.30 9.47 -13.83
C ASN A 263 15.60 9.96 -14.46
N ASP A 264 15.48 10.71 -15.56
CA ASP A 264 16.62 11.32 -16.25
C ASP A 264 17.34 12.34 -15.36
N GLY A 265 18.64 12.53 -15.61
CA GLY A 265 19.48 13.50 -14.87
C GLY A 265 19.99 13.00 -13.52
N VAL A 266 19.53 11.86 -13.02
CA VAL A 266 20.12 11.20 -11.85
C VAL A 266 21.49 10.60 -12.24
N ASN A 267 22.53 10.96 -11.49
CA ASN A 267 23.85 10.34 -11.63
C ASN A 267 23.87 8.98 -10.90
N LEU A 268 24.38 7.95 -11.58
CA LEU A 268 24.44 6.57 -11.08
C LEU A 268 25.89 6.12 -10.98
N GLU A 269 26.32 5.79 -9.77
CA GLU A 269 27.66 5.30 -9.49
C GLU A 269 27.58 3.90 -8.87
N ILE A 270 28.20 2.91 -9.52
CA ILE A 270 28.25 1.53 -9.05
C ILE A 270 29.67 1.18 -8.62
N GLN A 271 29.85 0.97 -7.32
CA GLN A 271 31.05 0.37 -6.75
C GLN A 271 30.84 -1.14 -6.62
N ASN A 272 31.37 -1.89 -7.59
CA ASN A 272 31.27 -3.35 -7.58
C ASN A 272 32.10 -3.96 -6.46
N ALA A 273 31.55 -4.99 -5.80
CA ALA A 273 32.30 -5.84 -4.90
C ALA A 273 33.45 -6.54 -5.64
N THR A 274 34.57 -6.73 -4.96
CA THR A 274 35.73 -7.45 -5.51
C THR A 274 35.82 -8.90 -5.03
N SER A 275 35.05 -9.24 -3.98
CA SER A 275 34.90 -10.60 -3.45
C SER A 275 33.44 -10.85 -3.00
N LEU A 276 33.08 -12.11 -2.74
CA LEU A 276 31.73 -12.48 -2.28
C LEU A 276 31.42 -12.03 -0.85
N GLU A 277 32.44 -11.66 -0.07
CA GLU A 277 32.29 -11.12 1.29
C GLU A 277 32.05 -9.61 1.30
N GLU A 278 32.23 -8.94 0.15
CA GLU A 278 32.02 -7.51 0.00
C GLU A 278 30.66 -7.20 -0.63
N ASN A 279 30.11 -6.03 -0.29
CA ASN A 279 28.90 -5.54 -0.91
C ASN A 279 29.19 -4.75 -2.18
N THR A 280 28.34 -4.89 -3.19
CA THR A 280 28.22 -3.89 -4.25
C THR A 280 27.39 -2.72 -3.72
N VAL A 281 27.91 -1.50 -3.85
CA VAL A 281 27.24 -0.27 -3.42
C VAL A 281 26.86 0.55 -4.64
N ILE A 282 25.59 0.91 -4.73
CA ILE A 282 25.03 1.70 -5.83
C ILE A 282 24.57 3.03 -5.25
N ASN A 283 25.26 4.11 -5.58
CA ASN A 283 24.90 5.45 -5.16
C ASN A 283 24.18 6.17 -6.30
N LEU A 284 23.03 6.76 -5.97
CA LEU A 284 22.30 7.64 -6.87
C LEU A 284 22.36 9.05 -6.31
N PHE A 285 22.71 10.01 -7.16
CA PHE A 285 22.72 11.42 -6.82
C PHE A 285 21.73 12.16 -7.71
N ALA A 286 20.83 12.93 -7.08
CA ALA A 286 19.99 13.86 -7.80
C ALA A 286 20.83 14.95 -8.49
N PRO A 287 20.29 15.70 -9.48
CA PRO A 287 21.01 16.78 -10.15
C PRO A 287 21.56 17.87 -9.21
N ASP A 288 21.05 17.98 -7.99
CA ASP A 288 21.54 18.88 -6.96
C ASP A 288 22.88 18.43 -6.32
N ASN A 289 23.32 17.19 -6.58
CA ASN A 289 24.46 16.51 -5.95
C ASN A 289 24.44 16.48 -4.41
N ILE A 290 23.28 16.71 -3.81
CA ILE A 290 23.07 16.74 -2.36
C ILE A 290 22.12 15.61 -1.98
N THR A 291 20.98 15.51 -2.66
CA THR A 291 20.00 14.48 -2.40
C THR A 291 20.49 13.17 -2.99
N ALA A 292 20.70 12.17 -2.14
CA ALA A 292 21.23 10.88 -2.54
C ALA A 292 20.40 9.72 -2.01
N ASN A 293 20.50 8.58 -2.68
CA ASN A 293 19.95 7.31 -2.22
C ASN A 293 20.95 6.20 -2.53
N THR A 294 21.11 5.26 -1.61
CA THR A 294 22.10 4.20 -1.72
C THR A 294 21.42 2.84 -1.66
N TYR A 295 21.76 1.98 -2.60
CA TYR A 295 21.38 0.58 -2.61
C TYR A 295 22.60 -0.28 -2.34
N THR A 296 22.43 -1.32 -1.52
CA THR A 296 23.47 -2.27 -1.16
C THR A 296 23.07 -3.66 -1.63
N VAL A 297 23.99 -4.35 -2.29
CA VAL A 297 23.81 -5.74 -2.75
C VAL A 297 24.89 -6.61 -2.13
N SER A 298 24.49 -7.53 -1.26
CA SER A 298 25.34 -8.58 -0.70
C SER A 298 25.21 -9.88 -1.51
N PHE A 299 26.09 -10.83 -1.25
CA PHE A 299 26.13 -12.11 -1.95
C PHE A 299 26.07 -13.27 -0.95
N GLU A 300 25.22 -14.24 -1.21
CA GLU A 300 25.04 -15.42 -0.35
C GLU A 300 25.13 -16.70 -1.20
N PRO A 301 26.33 -17.30 -1.32
CA PRO A 301 26.50 -18.61 -1.96
C PRO A 301 25.69 -19.68 -1.24
N SER A 302 24.90 -20.42 -2.01
CA SER A 302 24.19 -21.60 -1.50
C SER A 302 25.21 -22.60 -0.95
N PRO A 303 25.02 -23.11 0.27
CA PRO A 303 25.87 -24.16 0.83
C PRO A 303 25.63 -25.52 0.15
N TYR A 304 24.56 -25.67 -0.63
CA TYR A 304 24.12 -26.95 -1.17
C TYR A 304 23.93 -26.91 -2.69
N MET A 305 24.38 -27.97 -3.37
CA MET A 305 24.28 -28.09 -4.82
C MET A 305 22.85 -28.39 -5.29
N GLU A 306 22.51 -27.86 -6.46
CA GLU A 306 21.28 -28.15 -7.18
C GLU A 306 21.50 -28.06 -8.68
N SER A 307 20.65 -28.74 -9.45
CA SER A 307 20.57 -28.56 -10.90
C SER A 307 19.75 -27.32 -11.25
N ALA A 308 19.76 -26.93 -12.53
CA ALA A 308 18.71 -26.06 -13.05
C ALA A 308 17.33 -26.73 -12.89
N HIS A 309 16.28 -25.91 -12.78
CA HIS A 309 14.89 -26.33 -12.55
C HIS A 309 13.95 -25.64 -13.57
N PRO A 310 13.54 -26.31 -14.67
CA PRO A 310 13.95 -27.66 -15.07
C PRO A 310 15.41 -27.74 -15.53
N TYR A 311 16.00 -28.94 -15.50
CA TYR A 311 17.34 -29.15 -16.08
C TYR A 311 17.30 -29.10 -17.61
N SER A 312 18.46 -29.04 -18.28
CA SER A 312 18.53 -28.98 -19.75
C SER A 312 18.64 -30.37 -20.38
N ASN A 313 18.14 -30.54 -21.62
CA ASN A 313 18.43 -31.74 -22.43
C ASN A 313 19.94 -31.88 -22.70
N ASN A 314 20.39 -33.12 -22.88
CA ASN A 314 21.77 -33.52 -23.16
C ASN A 314 22.77 -32.98 -22.15
N CYS A 315 22.32 -32.70 -20.92
CA CYS A 315 23.22 -32.20 -19.89
C CYS A 315 24.05 -33.36 -19.33
N ASN A 316 25.28 -33.05 -18.94
CA ASN A 316 26.18 -33.97 -18.25
C ASN A 316 27.03 -33.12 -17.31
N ILE A 317 26.44 -32.75 -16.17
CA ILE A 317 26.97 -31.74 -15.26
C ILE A 317 27.31 -32.40 -13.93
N GLU A 318 28.47 -32.04 -13.38
CA GLU A 318 28.96 -32.55 -12.11
C GLU A 318 29.07 -31.45 -11.06
N TRP A 319 28.72 -31.81 -9.83
CA TRP A 319 28.97 -31.01 -8.64
C TRP A 319 29.74 -31.87 -7.64
N MET A 320 30.75 -31.27 -7.03
CA MET A 320 31.63 -31.94 -6.09
C MET A 320 31.57 -31.25 -4.74
N TYR A 321 31.51 -32.05 -3.68
CA TYR A 321 31.64 -31.59 -2.30
C TYR A 321 32.77 -32.38 -1.64
N GLU A 322 33.57 -31.69 -0.84
CA GLU A 322 34.63 -32.27 -0.03
C GLU A 322 34.62 -31.59 1.33
N SER A 323 34.49 -32.39 2.39
CA SER A 323 34.58 -31.95 3.78
C SER A 323 36.06 -31.84 4.19
N ASP A 324 36.36 -30.88 5.07
CA ASP A 324 37.67 -30.72 5.70
C ASP A 324 38.02 -31.93 6.59
N ASN A 325 37.04 -32.70 7.04
CA ASN A 325 37.28 -33.94 7.76
C ASN A 325 37.79 -35.01 6.80
N SER A 326 38.83 -35.76 7.13
CA SER A 326 39.44 -36.73 6.21
C SER A 326 38.83 -38.15 6.22
N SER A 327 37.87 -38.49 7.08
CA SER A 327 37.52 -39.92 7.32
C SER A 327 36.06 -40.27 7.62
N GLY A 328 35.15 -39.31 7.81
CA GLY A 328 33.73 -39.59 8.12
C GLY A 328 32.85 -39.86 6.90
N PRO A 329 31.81 -40.71 6.99
CA PRO A 329 30.79 -40.83 5.93
C PRO A 329 29.91 -39.57 5.88
N ILE A 330 29.54 -39.14 4.67
CA ILE A 330 28.68 -37.97 4.45
C ILE A 330 27.26 -38.41 4.15
N SER A 331 26.27 -37.79 4.79
CA SER A 331 24.86 -37.98 4.49
C SER A 331 24.29 -36.79 3.72
N ILE A 332 23.62 -37.05 2.60
CA ILE A 332 23.07 -36.05 1.68
C ILE A 332 21.55 -36.20 1.68
N THR A 333 20.83 -35.13 2.04
CA THR A 333 19.35 -35.11 2.00
C THR A 333 18.87 -34.32 0.80
N PHE A 334 17.97 -34.91 0.01
CA PHE A 334 17.42 -34.31 -1.20
C PHE A 334 16.02 -33.73 -0.97
N SER A 335 15.69 -32.69 -1.74
CA SER A 335 14.35 -32.11 -1.77
C SER A 335 13.31 -33.13 -2.19
N SER A 336 12.09 -33.03 -1.64
CA SER A 336 10.93 -33.81 -2.06
C SER A 336 10.53 -33.58 -3.51
N ASN A 337 10.97 -32.47 -4.11
CA ASN A 337 10.71 -32.16 -5.52
C ASN A 337 11.71 -32.82 -6.48
N THR A 338 12.74 -33.50 -5.96
CA THR A 338 13.77 -34.15 -6.78
C THR A 338 13.15 -35.19 -7.71
N PHE A 339 13.23 -34.94 -9.02
CA PHE A 339 12.63 -35.77 -10.05
C PHE A 339 13.38 -35.60 -11.37
N VAL A 340 13.71 -36.71 -12.02
CA VAL A 340 14.26 -36.74 -13.39
C VAL A 340 13.44 -37.72 -14.25
N GLU A 341 13.49 -37.60 -15.57
CA GLU A 341 12.72 -38.48 -16.47
C GLU A 341 12.99 -39.95 -16.16
N THR A 342 11.91 -40.70 -15.89
CA THR A 342 12.02 -42.07 -15.37
C THR A 342 12.55 -43.04 -16.42
N GLY A 343 13.73 -43.59 -16.18
CA GLY A 343 14.36 -44.61 -17.02
C GLY A 343 15.18 -44.06 -18.19
N TYR A 344 15.31 -42.74 -18.31
CA TYR A 344 16.03 -42.06 -19.40
C TYR A 344 17.09 -41.11 -18.85
N ASP A 345 16.73 -40.35 -17.81
CA ASP A 345 17.63 -39.42 -17.16
C ASP A 345 18.07 -39.93 -15.79
N TYR A 346 19.30 -39.57 -15.41
CA TYR A 346 19.98 -40.19 -14.29
C TYR A 346 20.75 -39.19 -13.42
N ILE A 347 20.59 -39.35 -12.11
CA ILE A 347 21.43 -38.73 -11.08
C ILE A 347 22.39 -39.79 -10.56
N PHE A 348 23.68 -39.63 -10.83
CA PHE A 348 24.73 -40.44 -10.26
C PHE A 348 25.21 -39.80 -8.96
N ILE A 349 25.43 -40.62 -7.93
CA ILE A 349 26.09 -40.21 -6.70
C ILE A 349 27.29 -41.14 -6.51
N MET A 350 28.48 -40.54 -6.50
CA MET A 350 29.75 -41.24 -6.51
C MET A 350 30.61 -40.83 -5.31
N ASP A 351 31.43 -41.76 -4.80
CA ASP A 351 32.45 -41.48 -3.80
C ASP A 351 33.69 -40.78 -4.39
N LYS A 352 34.69 -40.51 -3.54
CA LYS A 352 35.95 -39.86 -3.93
C LYS A 352 36.74 -40.58 -5.04
N ASP A 353 36.55 -41.89 -5.17
CA ASP A 353 37.25 -42.75 -6.12
C ASP A 353 36.43 -42.92 -7.42
N GLY A 354 35.27 -42.26 -7.51
CA GLY A 354 34.37 -42.32 -8.66
C GLY A 354 33.45 -43.55 -8.65
N ASN A 355 33.39 -44.32 -7.56
CA ASN A 355 32.50 -45.47 -7.48
C ASN A 355 31.08 -45.01 -7.14
N ASN A 356 30.09 -45.55 -7.85
CA ASN A 356 28.69 -45.34 -7.53
C ASN A 356 28.34 -45.89 -6.14
N ILE A 357 27.64 -45.08 -5.33
CA ILE A 357 27.03 -45.60 -4.11
C ILE A 357 25.93 -46.62 -4.45
N LYS A 358 25.55 -47.43 -3.46
CA LYS A 358 24.45 -48.39 -3.62
C LYS A 358 23.18 -47.69 -4.08
N GLY A 359 22.64 -48.13 -5.21
CA GLY A 359 21.42 -47.58 -5.83
C GLY A 359 21.67 -46.52 -6.90
N SER A 360 22.89 -45.98 -7.01
CA SER A 360 23.28 -45.09 -8.11
C SER A 360 23.53 -45.88 -9.40
N PRO A 361 23.09 -45.41 -10.58
CA PRO A 361 22.36 -44.16 -10.78
C PRO A 361 20.88 -44.23 -10.35
N PHE A 362 20.37 -43.11 -9.88
CA PHE A 362 18.97 -42.90 -9.55
C PHE A 362 18.23 -42.25 -10.72
N THR A 363 16.95 -42.58 -10.90
CA THR A 363 16.08 -41.97 -11.91
C THR A 363 14.70 -41.68 -11.29
N GLY A 364 13.76 -41.05 -11.99
CA GLY A 364 12.42 -40.78 -11.47
C GLY A 364 12.45 -39.99 -10.16
N ASN A 365 11.58 -40.36 -9.22
CA ASN A 365 11.48 -39.76 -7.88
C ASN A 365 12.29 -40.51 -6.82
N PHE A 366 13.24 -41.38 -7.18
CA PHE A 366 13.91 -42.27 -6.21
C PHE A 366 14.65 -41.51 -5.11
N LEU A 367 15.14 -40.30 -5.39
CA LEU A 367 15.81 -39.44 -4.41
C LEU A 367 14.86 -38.43 -3.72
N ALA A 368 13.60 -38.32 -4.13
CA ALA A 368 12.65 -37.36 -3.59
C ALA A 368 12.51 -37.50 -2.06
N GLY A 369 12.97 -36.49 -1.31
CA GLY A 369 12.89 -36.44 0.15
C GLY A 369 13.76 -37.50 0.86
N LYS A 370 14.70 -38.14 0.15
CA LYS A 370 15.55 -39.19 0.70
C LYS A 370 16.88 -38.63 1.20
N THR A 371 17.43 -39.35 2.19
CA THR A 371 18.82 -39.19 2.61
C THR A 371 19.62 -40.40 2.13
N VAL A 372 20.77 -40.15 1.50
CA VAL A 372 21.73 -41.17 1.08
C VAL A 372 23.07 -40.92 1.77
N THR A 373 23.84 -41.98 2.00
CA THR A 373 25.15 -41.89 2.65
C THR A 373 26.25 -42.27 1.65
N VAL A 374 27.26 -41.42 1.54
CA VAL A 374 28.47 -41.66 0.75
C VAL A 374 29.62 -42.00 1.69
N PRO A 375 30.38 -43.09 1.45
CA PRO A 375 31.58 -43.37 2.22
C PRO A 375 32.66 -42.29 2.03
N GLY A 376 33.35 -41.95 3.11
CA GLY A 376 34.41 -40.96 3.10
C GLY A 376 33.89 -39.52 3.01
N ASN A 377 34.84 -38.60 2.89
CA ASN A 377 34.63 -37.15 3.07
C ASN A 377 34.38 -36.38 1.78
N LYS A 378 34.20 -37.08 0.66
CA LYS A 378 34.05 -36.46 -0.64
C LYS A 378 33.06 -37.23 -1.49
N PHE A 379 32.22 -36.48 -2.19
CA PHE A 379 31.29 -37.06 -3.14
C PHE A 379 31.14 -36.20 -4.38
N VAL A 380 30.70 -36.83 -5.46
CA VAL A 380 30.32 -36.18 -6.71
C VAL A 380 28.87 -36.55 -7.02
N ILE A 381 28.05 -35.53 -7.31
CA ILE A 381 26.73 -35.72 -7.93
C ILE A 381 26.87 -35.37 -9.41
N ARG A 382 26.45 -36.26 -10.30
CA ARG A 382 26.37 -36.00 -11.73
C ARG A 382 24.94 -36.14 -12.20
N LEU A 383 24.41 -35.12 -12.86
CA LEU A 383 23.15 -35.21 -13.59
C LEU A 383 23.45 -35.41 -15.08
N GLN A 384 22.91 -36.48 -15.64
CA GLN A 384 23.00 -36.79 -17.06
C GLN A 384 21.59 -36.94 -17.65
N SER A 385 21.31 -36.22 -18.74
CA SER A 385 20.03 -36.31 -19.45
C SER A 385 20.15 -36.67 -20.93
N ASP A 386 19.05 -37.18 -21.48
CA ASP A 386 18.89 -37.45 -22.91
C ASP A 386 18.45 -36.21 -23.72
N ASN A 387 18.04 -36.38 -24.98
CA ASN A 387 17.76 -35.26 -25.86
C ASN A 387 16.35 -34.66 -25.74
N SER A 388 15.50 -35.16 -24.84
CA SER A 388 14.11 -34.76 -24.66
C SER A 388 13.69 -34.78 -23.19
N THR A 389 12.44 -34.35 -22.92
CA THR A 389 11.78 -34.37 -21.60
C THR A 389 12.63 -33.94 -20.40
N THR A 390 12.51 -32.67 -20.01
CA THR A 390 13.16 -32.16 -18.81
C THR A 390 12.19 -32.06 -17.65
N ASP A 391 12.67 -32.33 -16.44
CA ASP A 391 11.93 -32.22 -15.20
C ASP A 391 12.64 -31.34 -14.17
N TYR A 392 12.18 -31.34 -12.92
CA TYR A 392 12.77 -30.55 -11.83
C TYR A 392 14.29 -30.77 -11.74
N GLY A 393 14.78 -32.01 -11.71
CA GLY A 393 16.18 -32.35 -11.46
C GLY A 393 16.40 -32.64 -9.99
N PHE A 394 17.45 -32.08 -9.37
CA PHE A 394 17.75 -32.32 -7.95
C PHE A 394 18.10 -31.05 -7.20
N LYS A 395 17.75 -31.02 -5.90
CA LYS A 395 18.23 -30.02 -4.95
C LYS A 395 18.65 -30.71 -3.66
N VAL A 396 19.87 -30.46 -3.21
CA VAL A 396 20.34 -30.90 -1.89
C VAL A 396 19.84 -29.90 -0.83
N LEU A 397 19.24 -30.42 0.24
CA LEU A 397 18.73 -29.65 1.37
C LEU A 397 19.68 -29.64 2.56
N SER A 398 20.46 -30.70 2.73
CA SER A 398 21.48 -30.76 3.76
C SER A 398 22.58 -31.75 3.40
N ILE A 399 23.77 -31.43 3.87
CA ILE A 399 24.93 -32.32 3.90
C ILE A 399 25.33 -32.42 5.36
N TYR A 400 25.25 -33.61 5.93
CA TYR A 400 25.65 -33.90 7.30
C TYR A 400 26.91 -34.75 7.29
N ASP A 401 27.98 -34.19 7.85
CA ASP A 401 29.19 -34.91 8.20
C ASP A 401 29.25 -35.00 9.75
N PRO A 402 29.13 -36.21 10.32
CA PRO A 402 29.06 -36.42 11.77
C PRO A 402 30.33 -36.02 12.52
N ASN A 403 31.43 -35.74 11.81
CA ASN A 403 32.72 -35.44 12.41
C ASN A 403 33.20 -34.01 12.09
N THR A 404 32.32 -33.14 11.57
CA THR A 404 32.61 -31.71 11.43
C THR A 404 32.53 -31.05 12.80
N SER A 405 33.63 -30.46 13.27
CA SER A 405 33.62 -29.64 14.48
C SER A 405 32.64 -28.48 14.27
N ILE A 406 31.64 -28.37 15.13
CA ILE A 406 30.79 -27.18 15.25
C ILE A 406 31.73 -25.99 15.55
N ASN A 407 31.80 -25.01 14.66
CA ASN A 407 32.28 -23.68 15.05
C ASN A 407 31.25 -23.14 16.06
N GLU A 408 31.64 -23.02 17.32
CA GLU A 408 30.83 -22.52 18.43
C GLU A 408 30.49 -21.01 18.36
N ASP A 409 30.52 -20.38 17.17
CA ASP A 409 30.24 -18.95 17.03
C ASP A 409 28.74 -18.62 16.82
N PHE A 410 27.84 -19.58 17.04
CA PHE A 410 26.38 -19.35 17.05
C PHE A 410 25.72 -20.01 18.27
N ILE A 411 26.20 -19.69 19.48
CA ILE A 411 25.35 -19.78 20.67
C ILE A 411 24.62 -18.44 20.79
N VAL A 412 23.34 -18.42 20.39
CA VAL A 412 22.41 -17.40 20.88
C VAL A 412 22.13 -17.75 22.34
N ASP A 413 22.72 -16.98 23.24
CA ASP A 413 22.27 -16.86 24.63
C ASP A 413 20.78 -16.50 24.64
N ASP A 414 19.96 -17.42 25.17
CA ASP A 414 18.85 -17.15 26.09
C ASP A 414 17.74 -18.19 25.98
N ILE A 415 17.87 -19.29 26.73
CA ILE A 415 16.70 -19.90 27.39
C ILE A 415 17.11 -20.25 28.83
N LYS A 416 16.95 -19.28 29.74
CA LYS A 416 16.78 -19.60 31.16
C LYS A 416 15.38 -20.16 31.35
N ILE A 417 15.28 -21.48 31.44
CA ILE A 417 14.13 -22.14 32.03
C ILE A 417 14.19 -21.87 33.53
N PHE A 418 13.28 -21.05 34.04
CA PHE A 418 12.97 -21.04 35.47
C PHE A 418 11.95 -22.15 35.72
N ASP A 419 12.34 -23.14 36.50
CA ASP A 419 11.44 -24.12 37.08
C ASP A 419 11.56 -24.06 38.61
N SER A 420 10.57 -23.44 39.24
CA SER A 420 9.98 -23.77 40.56
C SER A 420 8.80 -22.83 40.85
#